data_AF-A0A7K1SEP2-F1
#
_entry.id   AF-A0A7K1SEP2-F1
#
_cell.length_a   1.000
_cell.length_b   1.000
_cell.length_c   1.000
_cell.angle_alpha   90.00
_cell.angle_beta   90.00
_cell.angle_gamma   90.00
#
_symmetry.space_group_name_H-M   'P 1'
#
loop_
_entity.id
_entity.type
_entity.pdbx_description
1 polymer ?
#
loop_
_entity_poly.entity_id
_entity_poly.type
_entity_poly.pdbx_seq_one_letter_code
_entity_poly.pdbx_strand_id
1 'polypeptide(L)'
;MKYNLTNETYLPKTLSNFPGAPKMTILDMLGAALFYNIVPLIISLLTYYPIVYMSRRLFKRISTISILSSGFLLSITTPLTYLFFSDWHHNDYYLKVAEVLAWILAFIISISTYYLFNKRDVGKTFAIDSIL
;
A
#
# COMPACT_ATOMS: atom_id res chain seq x y z
N MET A 1 -32.34 7.93 8.41
CA MET A 1 -31.34 7.07 9.10
C MET A 1 -30.12 6.98 8.21
N LYS A 2 -28.97 7.53 8.63
CA LYS A 2 -27.70 7.43 7.88
C LYS A 2 -27.14 6.05 8.18
N TYR A 3 -26.96 5.20 7.17
CA TYR A 3 -26.44 3.84 7.35
C TYR A 3 -25.01 3.90 7.92
N ASN A 4 -24.87 3.60 9.23
CA ASN A 4 -23.58 3.36 9.86
C ASN A 4 -23.14 1.93 9.52
N LEU A 5 -22.67 1.74 8.28
CA LEU A 5 -22.26 0.44 7.74
C LEU A 5 -21.05 -0.17 8.47
N THR A 6 -20.26 0.66 9.16
CA THR A 6 -19.07 0.21 9.90
C THR A 6 -19.35 -0.10 11.37
N ASN A 7 -20.57 0.21 11.86
CA ASN A 7 -21.01 -0.01 13.25
C ASN A 7 -20.00 0.53 14.28
N GLU A 8 -19.33 1.64 13.95
CA GLU A 8 -18.26 2.18 14.77
C GLU A 8 -18.84 2.92 15.98
N THR A 9 -18.67 2.34 17.16
CA THR A 9 -18.81 3.04 18.43
C THR A 9 -17.60 3.94 18.63
N TYR A 10 -17.74 5.21 18.28
CA TYR A 10 -16.68 6.19 18.52
C TYR A 10 -16.47 6.37 20.02
N LEU A 11 -15.26 6.05 20.49
CA LEU A 11 -14.84 6.37 21.85
C LEU A 11 -15.00 7.89 22.08
N PRO A 12 -15.30 8.36 23.31
CA PRO A 12 -15.44 9.78 23.61
C PRO A 12 -14.22 10.62 23.19
N LYS A 13 -13.01 10.04 23.28
CA LYS A 13 -11.77 10.64 22.78
C LYS A 13 -11.75 10.81 21.26
N THR A 14 -12.36 9.91 20.50
CA THR A 14 -12.46 10.02 19.03
C THR A 14 -13.47 11.09 18.64
N LEU A 15 -14.56 11.24 19.40
CA LEU A 15 -15.56 12.29 19.19
C LEU A 15 -15.04 13.70 19.51
N SER A 16 -14.23 13.85 20.57
CA SER A 16 -13.60 15.15 20.89
C SER A 16 -12.56 15.57 19.85
N ASN A 17 -11.90 14.59 19.26
CA ASN A 17 -10.80 14.78 18.31
C ASN A 17 -11.28 14.90 16.86
N PHE A 18 -12.34 14.18 16.50
CA PHE A 18 -12.99 14.22 15.20
C PHE A 18 -14.51 14.32 15.37
N PRO A 19 -15.04 15.51 15.69
CA PRO A 19 -16.48 15.71 15.87
C PRO A 19 -17.29 15.44 14.59
N GLY A 20 -16.65 15.41 13.43
CA GLY A 20 -17.23 15.05 12.13
C GLY A 20 -17.28 13.53 11.85
N ALA A 21 -16.54 12.70 12.60
CA ALA A 21 -16.46 11.26 12.38
C ALA A 21 -17.83 10.55 12.31
N PRO A 22 -18.82 10.87 13.17
CA PRO A 22 -20.14 10.21 13.13
C PRO A 22 -20.97 10.54 11.89
N LYS A 23 -20.60 11.59 11.15
CA LYS A 23 -21.31 12.03 9.95
C LYS A 23 -20.57 11.66 8.67
N MET A 24 -19.39 11.06 8.78
CA MET A 24 -18.52 10.74 7.66
C MET A 24 -19.10 9.58 6.85
N THR A 25 -19.23 9.76 5.54
CA THR A 25 -19.66 8.70 4.62
C THR A 25 -18.47 7.84 4.18
N ILE A 26 -18.72 6.66 3.63
CA ILE A 26 -17.67 5.77 3.11
C ILE A 26 -16.83 6.49 2.03
N LEU A 27 -17.47 7.32 1.19
CA LEU A 27 -16.76 8.10 0.18
C LEU A 27 -15.82 9.12 0.81
N ASP A 28 -16.23 9.77 1.90
CA ASP A 28 -15.37 10.69 2.64
C ASP A 28 -14.16 9.94 3.24
N MET A 29 -14.36 8.71 3.72
CA MET A 29 -13.28 7.86 4.24
C MET A 29 -12.28 7.48 3.16
N LEU A 30 -12.77 7.05 1.99
CA LEU A 30 -11.91 6.75 0.85
C LEU A 30 -11.18 8.00 0.33
N GLY A 31 -11.86 9.14 0.27
CA GLY A 31 -11.28 10.42 -0.14
C GLY A 31 -10.15 10.87 0.80
N ALA A 32 -10.40 10.82 2.12
CA ALA A 32 -9.38 11.10 3.11
C ALA A 32 -8.21 10.12 3.01
N ALA A 33 -8.48 8.82 2.89
CA ALA A 33 -7.42 7.81 2.74
C ALA A 33 -6.55 8.07 1.50
N LEU A 34 -7.14 8.41 0.35
CA LEU A 34 -6.40 8.76 -0.87
C LEU A 34 -5.58 10.04 -0.69
N PHE A 35 -6.15 11.06 -0.07
CA PHE A 35 -5.47 12.33 0.16
C PHE A 35 -4.21 12.15 1.05
N TYR A 36 -4.34 11.45 2.19
CA TYR A 36 -3.22 11.19 3.08
C TYR A 36 -2.18 10.23 2.48
N ASN A 37 -2.57 9.37 1.53
CA ASN A 37 -1.66 8.43 0.88
C ASN A 37 -1.13 8.89 -0.48
N ILE A 38 -1.38 10.14 -0.90
CA ILE A 38 -0.99 10.59 -2.25
C ILE A 38 0.52 10.60 -2.45
N VAL A 39 1.30 11.00 -1.44
CA VAL A 39 2.76 11.01 -1.50
C VAL A 39 3.32 9.58 -1.62
N PRO A 40 2.94 8.61 -0.75
CA PRO A 40 3.31 7.21 -0.94
C PRO A 40 2.88 6.63 -2.29
N LEU A 41 1.70 7.00 -2.80
CA LEU A 41 1.24 6.54 -4.12
C LEU A 41 2.16 7.03 -5.24
N ILE A 42 2.53 8.31 -5.23
CA ILE A 42 3.47 8.88 -6.20
C ILE A 42 4.84 8.19 -6.10
N ILE A 43 5.35 8.01 -4.88
CA ILE A 43 6.65 7.36 -4.68
C ILE A 43 6.62 5.90 -5.11
N SER A 44 5.55 5.16 -4.80
CA SER A 44 5.34 3.79 -5.27
C SER A 44 5.32 3.71 -6.80
N LEU A 45 4.65 4.67 -7.46
CA LEU A 45 4.61 4.75 -8.92
C LEU A 45 6.00 5.04 -9.53
N LEU A 46 6.74 6.00 -8.97
CA LEU A 46 8.08 6.35 -9.44
C LEU A 46 9.10 5.23 -9.20
N THR A 47 8.96 4.51 -8.09
CA THR A 47 9.83 3.38 -7.74
C THR A 47 9.45 2.09 -8.47
N TYR A 48 8.28 2.02 -9.12
CA TYR A 48 7.85 0.84 -9.86
C TYR A 48 8.85 0.43 -10.93
N TYR A 49 9.23 1.37 -11.81
CA TYR A 49 10.17 1.10 -12.90
C TYR A 49 11.54 0.60 -12.40
N PRO A 50 12.23 1.28 -11.47
CA PRO A 50 13.52 0.81 -10.98
C PRO A 50 13.42 -0.53 -10.25
N ILE A 51 12.36 -0.79 -9.46
CA ILE A 51 12.18 -2.08 -8.77
C ILE A 51 12.02 -3.21 -9.77
N VAL A 52 11.15 -3.04 -10.78
CA VAL A 52 10.96 -4.05 -11.83
C VAL A 52 12.25 -4.24 -12.61
N TYR A 53 12.93 -3.17 -13.02
CA TYR A 53 14.20 -3.26 -13.73
C TYR A 53 15.27 -4.01 -12.93
N MET A 54 15.44 -3.70 -11.64
CA MET A 54 16.37 -4.40 -10.76
C MET A 54 15.99 -5.87 -10.60
N SER A 55 14.71 -6.18 -10.42
CA SER A 55 14.23 -7.56 -10.33
C SER A 55 14.56 -8.35 -11.60
N ARG A 56 14.39 -7.76 -12.78
CA ARG A 56 14.76 -8.39 -14.05
C ARG A 56 16.26 -8.63 -14.19
N ARG A 57 17.09 -7.74 -13.65
CA ARG A 57 18.55 -7.89 -13.67
C ARG A 57 19.04 -8.95 -12.69
N LEU A 58 18.40 -9.06 -11.54
CA LEU A 58 18.72 -10.05 -10.51
C LEU A 58 18.21 -11.45 -10.87
N PHE A 59 17.01 -11.53 -11.44
CA PHE A 59 16.38 -12.78 -11.82
C PHE A 59 16.40 -12.92 -13.33
N LYS A 60 17.17 -13.88 -13.87
CA LYS A 60 17.26 -14.12 -15.33
C LYS A 60 15.96 -14.62 -15.96
N ARG A 61 15.02 -15.13 -15.16
CA ARG A 61 13.72 -15.69 -15.58
C ARG A 61 12.64 -15.25 -14.60
N ILE A 62 11.41 -15.18 -15.09
CA ILE A 62 10.24 -14.91 -14.25
C ILE A 62 9.95 -16.15 -13.41
N SER A 63 10.38 -16.13 -12.15
CA SER A 63 10.06 -17.15 -11.16
C SER A 63 9.05 -16.62 -10.15
N THR A 64 8.35 -17.52 -9.45
CA THR A 64 7.47 -17.15 -8.33
C THR A 64 8.21 -16.28 -7.30
N ILE A 65 9.48 -16.58 -7.04
CA ILE A 65 10.34 -15.81 -6.12
C ILE A 65 10.59 -14.40 -6.65
N SER A 66 10.85 -14.23 -7.94
CA SER A 66 11.01 -12.91 -8.58
C SER A 66 9.73 -12.07 -8.47
N ILE A 67 8.57 -12.68 -8.68
CA ILE A 67 7.29 -11.99 -8.57
C ILE A 67 7.02 -11.58 -7.12
N LEU A 68 7.20 -12.49 -6.17
CA LEU A 68 7.00 -12.22 -4.74
C LEU A 68 7.97 -11.16 -4.23
N SER A 69 9.26 -11.21 -4.62
CA SER A 69 10.25 -10.21 -4.22
C SER A 69 9.95 -8.83 -4.80
N SER A 70 9.52 -8.77 -6.07
CA SER A 70 9.11 -7.50 -6.69
C SER A 70 7.87 -6.93 -6.00
N GLY A 71 6.85 -7.75 -5.73
CA GLY A 71 5.66 -7.35 -5.00
C GLY A 71 5.97 -6.89 -3.57
N PHE A 72 6.91 -7.56 -2.90
CA PHE A 72 7.39 -7.17 -1.57
C PHE A 72 8.10 -5.82 -1.61
N LEU A 73 9.03 -5.62 -2.55
CA LEU A 73 9.77 -4.36 -2.72
C LEU A 73 8.83 -3.21 -3.10
N LEU A 74 7.80 -3.45 -3.91
CA LEU A 74 6.79 -2.44 -4.19
C LEU A 74 5.98 -2.12 -2.94
N SER A 75 5.56 -3.13 -2.18
CA SER A 75 4.72 -2.95 -0.99
C SER A 75 5.45 -2.26 0.17
N ILE A 76 6.77 -2.44 0.28
CA ILE A 76 7.58 -1.80 1.32
C ILE A 76 7.86 -0.31 1.02
N THR A 77 7.63 0.17 -0.20
CA THR A 77 7.78 1.60 -0.52
C THR A 77 6.90 2.46 0.37
N THR A 78 5.63 2.08 0.55
CA THR A 78 4.65 2.79 1.37
C THR A 78 5.09 2.99 2.82
N PRO A 79 5.41 1.94 3.61
CA PRO A 79 5.89 2.12 4.97
C PRO A 79 7.20 2.89 5.00
N LEU A 80 8.14 2.65 4.07
CA LEU A 80 9.38 3.43 3.99
C LEU A 80 9.09 4.93 3.82
N THR A 81 8.13 5.32 2.98
CA THR A 81 7.73 6.73 2.86
C THR A 81 7.28 7.32 4.19
N TYR A 82 6.46 6.60 4.96
CA TYR A 82 6.00 7.10 6.26
C TYR A 82 7.13 7.18 7.29
N LEU A 83 8.09 6.25 7.21
CA LEU A 83 9.30 6.30 8.05
C LEU A 83 10.15 7.54 7.75
N PHE A 84 10.34 7.88 6.47
CA PHE A 84 11.27 8.94 6.07
C PHE A 84 10.66 10.35 6.05
N PHE A 85 9.36 10.49 5.74
CA PHE A 85 8.73 11.80 5.55
C PHE A 85 7.82 12.23 6.71
N SER A 86 7.48 11.31 7.61
CA SER A 86 6.42 11.54 8.60
C SER A 86 6.81 11.17 10.04
N ASP A 87 8.09 10.90 10.31
CA ASP A 87 8.58 10.44 11.63
C ASP A 87 7.71 9.34 12.24
N TRP A 88 7.32 8.33 11.44
CA TRP A 88 6.39 7.24 11.80
C TRP A 88 4.91 7.62 12.03
N HIS A 89 4.54 8.89 12.07
CA HIS A 89 3.16 9.32 12.34
C HIS A 89 2.40 9.64 11.05
N HIS A 90 1.40 8.83 10.71
CA HIS A 90 0.56 9.06 9.54
C HIS A 90 -0.41 10.25 9.70
N ASN A 91 -0.75 10.61 10.95
CA ASN A 91 -1.68 11.69 11.29
C ASN A 91 -1.48 12.10 12.77
N ASP A 92 -1.94 13.29 13.16
CA ASP A 92 -1.95 13.85 14.53
C ASP A 92 -2.70 12.95 15.55
N TYR A 93 -3.54 12.02 15.06
CA TYR A 93 -4.32 11.09 15.87
C TYR A 93 -3.81 9.65 15.72
N TYR A 94 -2.54 9.47 16.05
CA TYR A 94 -1.82 8.23 15.87
C TYR A 94 -2.33 7.08 16.75
N LEU A 95 -2.97 6.09 16.12
CA LEU A 95 -3.34 4.81 16.72
C LEU A 95 -2.41 3.72 16.20
N LYS A 96 -1.23 3.58 16.82
CA LYS A 96 -0.15 2.66 16.41
C LYS A 96 -0.64 1.25 16.04
N VAL A 97 -1.51 0.66 16.86
CA VAL A 97 -2.00 -0.72 16.62
C VAL A 97 -2.86 -0.80 15.36
N ALA A 98 -3.78 0.16 15.18
CA ALA A 98 -4.64 0.20 14.00
C ALA A 98 -3.83 0.43 12.73
N GLU A 99 -2.81 1.29 12.79
CA GLU A 99 -1.91 1.57 11.67
C GLU A 99 -1.07 0.35 11.28
N VAL A 100 -0.47 -0.34 12.25
CA VAL A 100 0.29 -1.57 11.98
C VAL A 100 -0.60 -2.64 11.36
N LEU A 101 -1.83 -2.82 11.86
CA LEU A 101 -2.79 -3.76 11.27
C LEU A 101 -3.17 -3.37 9.84
N ALA A 102 -3.42 -2.08 9.60
CA ALA A 102 -3.71 -1.56 8.26
C ALA A 102 -2.54 -1.81 7.30
N TRP A 103 -1.30 -1.60 7.76
CA TRP A 103 -0.10 -1.87 6.96
C TRP A 103 0.05 -3.35 6.64
N ILE A 104 -0.13 -4.24 7.62
CA ILE A 104 -0.07 -5.70 7.38
C ILE A 104 -1.12 -6.12 6.34
N LEU A 105 -2.36 -5.63 6.49
CA LEU A 105 -3.45 -5.95 5.57
C LEU A 105 -3.14 -5.43 4.15
N ALA A 106 -2.71 -4.17 4.04
CA ALA A 106 -2.31 -3.57 2.77
C ALA A 106 -1.15 -4.33 2.12
N PHE A 107 -0.18 -4.78 2.91
CA PHE A 107 0.97 -5.54 2.45
C PHE A 107 0.54 -6.90 1.84
N ILE A 108 -0.33 -7.63 2.55
CA ILE A 108 -0.85 -8.92 2.08
C ILE A 108 -1.65 -8.72 0.79
N ILE A 109 -2.55 -7.73 0.75
CA ILE A 109 -3.37 -7.44 -0.42
C ILE A 109 -2.49 -7.06 -1.61
N SER A 110 -1.50 -6.18 -1.41
CA SER A 110 -0.61 -5.70 -2.46
C SER A 110 0.22 -6.83 -3.08
N ILE A 111 0.90 -7.64 -2.26
CA ILE A 111 1.70 -8.78 -2.75
C ILE A 111 0.80 -9.81 -3.45
N SER A 112 -0.35 -10.12 -2.86
CA SER A 112 -1.29 -11.10 -3.44
C SER A 112 -1.79 -10.61 -4.79
N THR A 113 -2.13 -9.33 -4.89
CA THR A 113 -2.59 -8.70 -6.13
C THR A 113 -1.50 -8.74 -7.19
N TYR A 114 -0.29 -8.32 -6.84
CA TYR A 114 0.85 -8.37 -7.75
C TYR A 114 1.14 -9.79 -8.24
N TYR A 115 1.10 -10.78 -7.33
CA TYR A 115 1.26 -12.17 -7.70
C TYR A 115 0.16 -12.66 -8.65
N LEU A 116 -1.11 -12.38 -8.36
CA LEU A 116 -2.23 -12.82 -9.20
C LEU A 116 -2.17 -12.25 -10.62
N PHE A 117 -1.72 -11.01 -10.78
CA PHE A 117 -1.57 -10.39 -12.09
C PHE A 117 -0.38 -10.93 -12.87
N ASN A 118 0.70 -11.35 -12.21
CA ASN A 118 1.94 -11.76 -12.87
C ASN A 118 2.17 -13.28 -12.90
N LYS A 119 1.37 -14.10 -12.19
CA LYS A 119 1.57 -15.56 -12.12
C LYS A 119 1.50 -16.28 -13.47
N ARG A 120 0.84 -15.67 -14.47
CA ARG A 120 0.73 -16.22 -15.83
C ARG A 120 2.04 -16.12 -16.62
N ASP A 121 2.97 -15.31 -16.15
CA ASP A 121 4.25 -15.09 -16.79
C ASP A 121 5.37 -15.94 -16.20
N VAL A 122 5.07 -16.74 -15.17
CA VAL A 122 6.04 -17.68 -14.57
C VAL A 122 6.56 -18.64 -15.63
N GLY A 123 7.88 -18.77 -15.70
CA GLY A 123 8.58 -19.60 -16.68
C GLY A 123 8.99 -18.88 -17.95
N LYS A 124 8.49 -17.65 -18.20
CA LYS A 124 8.96 -16.83 -19.32
C LYS A 124 10.33 -16.21 -19.01
N THR A 125 11.17 -16.10 -20.03
CA THR A 125 12.40 -15.30 -19.97
C THR A 125 12.03 -13.83 -20.08
N PHE A 126 12.73 -12.95 -19.36
CA PHE A 126 12.56 -11.52 -19.54
C PHE A 126 13.00 -11.13 -20.97
N ALA A 127 12.15 -10.41 -21.70
CA ALA A 127 12.38 -10.02 -23.09
C ALA A 127 13.41 -8.88 -23.24
N ILE A 128 14.57 -8.99 -22.58
CA ILE A 128 15.59 -7.94 -22.54
C ILE A 128 16.83 -8.30 -23.37
N ASP A 129 16.98 -9.57 -23.78
CA ASP A 129 18.13 -10.03 -24.59
C ASP A 129 18.15 -9.44 -26.02
N SER A 130 17.25 -8.51 -26.38
CA SER A 130 17.14 -7.93 -27.72
C SER A 130 17.38 -6.41 -27.82
N ILE A 131 17.81 -5.73 -26.75
CA ILE A 131 18.04 -4.27 -26.74
C ILE A 131 19.47 -3.89 -26.32
N LEU A 132 20.42 -4.82 -26.40
CA LEU A 132 21.86 -4.53 -26.36
C LEU A 132 22.57 -5.17 -27.54
#